data_AF-A0A7S2VE78-F1
#
_entry.id   AF-A0A7S2VE78-F1
#
_cell.length_a   1.000
_cell.length_b   1.000
_cell.length_c   1.000
_cell.angle_alpha   90.00
_cell.angle_beta   90.00
_cell.angle_gamma   90.00
#
_symmetry.space_group_name_H-M   'P 1'
#
loop_
_entity.id
_entity.type
_entity.pdbx_description
1 polymer ?
#
loop_
_entity_poly.entity_id
_entity_poly.type
_entity_poly.pdbx_seq_one_letter_code
_entity_poly.pdbx_strand_id
1 'polypeptide(L)'
;WRSCSSDHTTRGLEYRTQEGAWARYENKRDAYNAVLDEQDRQWKVDKDDYEKIREIYLEHSTKCAQAAVVRALQDEKDIKEYLDSIRPKKKKKKKIIVVKKKKKTPTEDDSYESDATDTSSKSQKKKSVSKKKAKEITAKLKRRAAAEKR
;
A
#
# COMPACT_ATOMS: atom_id res chain seq x y z
N TRP A 1 -23.71 5.83 24.27
CA TRP A 1 -22.29 6.13 24.03
C TRP A 1 -21.46 5.06 24.72
N ARG A 2 -20.96 4.07 23.96
CA ARG A 2 -20.09 3.03 24.54
C ARG A 2 -18.72 3.64 24.82
N SER A 3 -18.31 3.59 26.08
CA SER A 3 -16.96 3.92 26.53
C SER A 3 -15.97 3.02 25.79
N CYS A 4 -15.22 3.60 24.86
CA CYS A 4 -14.09 2.93 24.23
C CYS A 4 -12.89 3.24 25.12
N SER A 5 -12.53 2.29 25.98
CA SER A 5 -11.41 2.40 26.91
C SER A 5 -10.14 2.80 26.16
N SER A 6 -9.53 3.91 26.59
CA SER A 6 -8.34 4.55 26.01
C SER A 6 -7.09 3.67 25.92
N ASP A 7 -7.16 2.47 26.50
CA ASP A 7 -6.02 1.64 26.85
C ASP A 7 -5.77 0.51 25.86
N HIS A 8 -6.70 0.25 24.93
CA HIS A 8 -6.62 -0.89 24.00
C HIS A 8 -6.91 -0.55 22.53
N THR A 9 -6.93 0.75 22.19
CA THR A 9 -7.02 1.15 20.78
C THR A 9 -5.61 1.25 20.21
N THR A 10 -5.23 0.29 19.37
CA THR A 10 -3.97 0.30 18.59
C THR A 10 -3.95 1.38 17.51
N ARG A 11 -5.08 2.05 17.28
CA ARG A 11 -5.24 3.16 16.32
C ARG A 11 -4.76 4.47 16.95
N GLY A 12 -3.88 5.20 16.26
CA GLY A 12 -3.37 6.50 16.74
C GLY A 12 -2.22 6.40 17.74
N LEU A 13 -1.47 5.29 17.72
CA LEU A 13 -0.27 5.14 18.55
C LEU A 13 0.83 6.14 18.16
N GLU A 14 0.82 6.60 16.91
CA GLU A 14 1.72 7.63 16.40
C GLU A 14 1.67 8.96 17.18
N TYR A 15 0.62 9.23 17.94
CA TYR A 15 0.54 10.44 18.79
C TYR A 15 0.88 10.20 20.25
N ARG A 16 1.13 8.94 20.62
CA ARG A 16 1.55 8.56 21.96
C ARG A 16 3.07 8.51 22.08
N THR A 17 3.79 8.48 20.97
CA THR A 17 5.24 8.68 20.95
C THR A 17 5.55 10.17 21.09
N GLN A 18 6.63 10.50 21.80
CA GLN A 18 7.06 11.89 21.99
C GLN A 18 7.32 12.56 20.64
N GLU A 19 7.98 11.86 19.72
CA GLU A 19 8.28 12.37 18.37
C GLU A 19 7.02 12.72 17.59
N GLY A 20 6.02 11.84 17.54
CA GLY A 20 4.79 12.11 16.79
C GLY A 20 3.88 13.14 17.45
N ALA A 21 3.93 13.26 18.77
CA ALA A 21 3.28 14.36 19.50
C ALA A 21 3.93 15.72 19.16
N TRP A 22 5.26 15.79 19.13
CA TRP A 22 6.00 16.99 18.73
C TRP A 22 5.74 17.36 17.27
N ALA A 23 5.81 16.40 16.35
CA ALA A 23 5.53 16.63 14.94
C ALA A 23 4.10 17.16 14.72
N ARG A 24 3.12 16.70 15.50
CA ARG A 24 1.77 17.28 15.47
C ARG A 24 1.74 18.72 15.94
N TYR A 25 2.39 19.00 17.06
CA TYR A 25 2.42 20.33 17.64
C TYR A 25 3.02 21.33 16.65
N GLU A 26 4.15 21.00 16.03
CA GLU A 26 4.82 21.82 15.03
C GLU A 26 3.92 22.06 13.82
N ASN A 27 3.39 21.00 13.20
CA ASN A 27 2.52 21.16 12.03
C ASN A 27 1.27 21.99 12.33
N LYS A 28 0.69 21.83 13.53
CA LYS A 28 -0.47 22.61 13.97
C LYS A 28 -0.10 24.08 14.16
N ARG A 29 1.03 24.35 14.83
CA ARG A 29 1.55 25.69 15.07
C ARG A 29 1.83 26.40 13.74
N ASP A 30 2.52 25.73 12.83
CA ASP A 30 2.91 26.30 11.55
C ASP A 30 1.69 26.61 10.67
N ALA A 31 0.68 25.73 10.67
CA ALA A 31 -0.58 25.98 9.96
C ALA A 31 -1.35 27.18 10.54
N TYR A 32 -1.36 27.34 11.88
CA TYR A 32 -1.98 28.51 12.50
C TYR A 32 -1.23 29.80 12.20
N ASN A 33 0.10 29.79 12.33
CA ASN A 33 0.92 30.96 12.05
C ASN A 33 0.73 31.41 10.61
N ALA A 34 0.72 30.48 9.64
CA ALA A 34 0.50 30.82 8.23
C ALA A 34 -0.88 31.45 7.97
N VAL A 35 -1.93 31.01 8.67
CA VAL A 35 -3.27 31.61 8.58
C VAL A 35 -3.30 33.01 9.21
N LEU A 36 -2.71 33.16 10.39
CA LEU A 36 -2.64 34.46 11.09
C LEU A 36 -1.83 35.49 10.29
N ASP A 37 -0.70 35.08 9.71
CA ASP A 37 0.13 35.92 8.86
C ASP A 37 -0.64 36.43 7.62
N GLU A 38 -1.45 35.57 7.00
CA GLU A 38 -2.29 35.97 5.87
C GLU A 38 -3.44 36.89 6.31
N GLN A 39 -4.07 36.62 7.46
CA GLN A 39 -5.11 37.48 8.02
C GLN A 39 -4.54 38.88 8.31
N ASP A 40 -3.35 38.98 8.90
CA ASP A 40 -2.67 40.24 9.14
C ASP A 40 -2.32 40.97 7.83
N ARG A 41 -1.95 40.23 6.78
CA ARG A 41 -1.68 40.79 5.45
C ARG A 41 -2.96 41.35 4.81
N GLN A 42 -4.07 40.65 4.97
CA GLN A 42 -5.39 41.03 4.48
C GLN A 42 -5.94 42.26 5.21
N TRP A 43 -5.79 42.28 6.54
CA TRP A 43 -6.17 43.41 7.39
C TRP A 43 -5.45 44.71 7.00
N LYS A 44 -4.16 44.66 6.70
CA LYS A 44 -3.38 45.84 6.28
C LYS A 44 -3.84 46.46 4.95
N VAL A 45 -4.62 45.73 4.16
CA VAL A 45 -5.07 46.15 2.82
C VAL A 45 -6.60 46.30 2.77
N ASP A 46 -7.31 46.16 3.91
CA ASP A 46 -8.78 46.15 4.02
C ASP A 46 -9.44 45.23 2.98
N LYS A 47 -8.93 44.00 2.86
CA LYS A 47 -9.47 42.98 1.93
C LYS A 47 -9.68 41.67 2.65
N ASP A 48 -10.88 41.10 2.53
CA ASP A 48 -11.20 39.78 3.06
C ASP A 48 -11.26 38.74 1.92
N ASP A 49 -10.22 37.92 1.81
CA ASP A 49 -10.14 36.82 0.85
C ASP A 49 -10.03 35.48 1.60
N TYR A 50 -11.21 34.88 1.83
CA TYR A 50 -11.34 33.60 2.51
C TYR A 50 -10.79 32.42 1.70
N GLU A 51 -10.82 32.49 0.37
CA GLU A 51 -10.28 31.42 -0.47
C GLU A 51 -8.76 31.37 -0.35
N LYS A 52 -8.11 32.52 -0.22
CA LYS A 52 -6.66 32.57 0.01
C LYS A 52 -6.26 31.96 1.35
N ILE A 53 -6.99 32.28 2.43
CA ILE A 53 -6.77 31.68 3.75
C ILE A 53 -6.96 30.16 3.69
N ARG A 54 -8.00 29.70 3.00
CA ARG A 54 -8.27 28.27 2.79
C ARG A 54 -7.15 27.58 2.02
N GLU A 55 -6.64 28.20 0.95
CA GLU A 55 -5.55 27.66 0.15
C GLU A 55 -4.28 27.44 0.98
N ILE A 56 -3.90 28.44 1.79
CA ILE A 56 -2.73 28.38 2.67
C ILE A 56 -2.90 27.26 3.71
N TYR A 57 -4.05 27.20 4.38
CA TYR A 57 -4.32 26.12 5.33
C TYR A 57 -4.26 24.73 4.67
N LEU A 58 -4.84 24.60 3.47
CA LEU A 58 -4.81 23.35 2.72
C LEU A 58 -3.39 22.92 2.40
N GLU A 59 -2.52 23.84 1.98
CA GLU A 59 -1.12 23.55 1.73
C GLU A 59 -0.43 22.90 2.94
N HIS A 60 -0.65 23.43 4.14
CA HIS A 60 -0.10 22.84 5.37
C HIS A 60 -0.76 21.50 5.73
N SER A 61 -2.08 21.38 5.56
CA SER A 61 -2.82 20.15 5.88
C SER A 61 -2.47 18.98 4.95
N THR A 62 -2.17 19.24 3.67
CA THR A 62 -1.87 18.20 2.68
C THR A 62 -0.60 17.44 3.00
N LYS A 63 0.43 18.12 3.50
CA LYS A 63 1.68 17.49 3.98
C LYS A 63 1.40 16.47 5.09
N CYS A 64 0.52 16.83 6.03
CA CYS A 64 0.10 15.93 7.10
C CYS A 64 -0.68 14.71 6.57
N ALA A 65 -1.58 14.93 5.60
CA ALA A 65 -2.33 13.86 4.95
C ALA A 65 -1.41 12.88 4.21
N GLN A 66 -0.42 13.39 3.47
CA GLN A 66 0.58 12.56 2.78
C GLN A 66 1.41 11.74 3.78
N ALA A 67 1.88 12.35 4.86
CA ALA A 67 2.62 11.64 5.91
C ALA A 67 1.78 10.50 6.52
N ALA A 68 0.47 10.73 6.73
CA ALA A 68 -0.44 9.69 7.22
C ALA A 68 -0.57 8.53 6.22
N VAL A 69 -0.67 8.81 4.91
CA VAL A 69 -0.72 7.78 3.86
C VAL A 69 0.56 6.94 3.84
N VAL A 70 1.73 7.59 3.92
CA VAL A 70 3.02 6.89 3.93
C VAL A 70 3.13 5.96 5.13
N ARG A 71 2.75 6.43 6.32
CA ARG A 71 2.73 5.60 7.54
C ARG A 71 1.78 4.42 7.41
N ALA A 72 0.56 4.64 6.94
CA ALA A 72 -0.41 3.58 6.75
C ALA A 72 0.09 2.48 5.79
N LEU A 73 0.82 2.85 4.73
CA LEU A 73 1.45 1.89 3.82
C LEU A 73 2.59 1.11 4.47
N GLN A 74 3.30 1.72 5.43
CA GLN A 74 4.35 1.05 6.18
C GLN A 74 3.74 0.08 7.20
N ASP A 75 2.73 0.52 7.96
CA ASP A 75 1.98 -0.32 8.88
C ASP A 75 1.42 -1.57 8.18
N GLU A 76 0.89 -1.40 6.96
CA GLU A 76 0.41 -2.52 6.14
C GLU A 76 1.52 -3.53 5.82
N LYS A 77 2.75 -3.07 5.55
CA LYS A 77 3.89 -3.96 5.27
C LYS A 77 4.36 -4.68 6.54
N ASP A 78 4.49 -3.95 7.64
CA ASP A 78 5.00 -4.48 8.91
C ASP A 78 4.06 -5.58 9.44
N ILE A 79 2.74 -5.37 9.33
CA ILE A 79 1.74 -6.38 9.69
C ILE A 79 1.83 -7.61 8.78
N LYS A 80 2.04 -7.43 7.47
CA LYS A 80 2.20 -8.56 6.53
C LYS A 80 3.43 -9.39 6.88
N GLU A 81 4.55 -8.74 7.16
CA GLU A 81 5.80 -9.41 7.56
C GLU A 81 5.62 -10.17 8.88
N TYR A 82 5.00 -9.54 9.87
CA TYR A 82 4.67 -10.19 11.14
C TYR A 82 3.81 -11.44 10.95
N LEU A 83 2.73 -11.36 10.15
CA LEU A 83 1.87 -12.50 9.87
C LEU A 83 2.60 -13.62 9.11
N ASP A 84 3.52 -13.29 8.21
CA ASP A 84 4.33 -14.27 7.48
C ASP A 84 5.35 -14.96 8.40
N SER A 85 5.86 -14.26 9.41
CA SER A 85 6.78 -14.82 10.41
C SER A 85 6.11 -15.86 11.31
N ILE A 86 4.84 -15.65 11.67
CA ILE A 86 4.07 -16.56 12.53
C ILE A 86 3.59 -17.79 11.75
N ARG A 87 3.33 -17.66 10.44
CA ARG A 87 2.78 -18.76 9.64
C ARG A 87 3.75 -19.96 9.65
N PRO A 88 3.34 -21.13 10.18
CA PRO A 88 4.19 -22.30 10.18
C PRO A 88 4.46 -22.72 8.73
N LYS A 89 5.74 -22.70 8.34
CA LYS A 89 6.16 -23.15 7.01
C LYS A 89 5.72 -24.61 6.85
N LYS A 90 4.79 -24.87 5.92
CA LYS A 90 4.33 -26.23 5.61
C LYS A 90 5.58 -27.07 5.24
N LYS A 91 5.98 -27.98 6.13
CA LYS A 91 7.09 -28.89 5.86
C LYS A 91 6.72 -29.68 4.60
N LYS A 92 7.55 -29.60 3.55
CA LYS A 92 7.38 -30.42 2.36
C LYS A 92 7.45 -31.88 2.81
N LYS A 93 6.34 -32.62 2.66
CA LYS A 93 6.33 -34.06 2.94
C LYS A 93 7.40 -34.70 2.05
N LYS A 94 8.47 -35.22 2.64
CA LYS A 94 9.43 -36.06 1.91
C LYS A 94 8.63 -37.26 1.41
N LYS A 95 8.58 -37.47 0.10
CA LYS A 95 8.00 -38.68 -0.48
C LYS A 95 8.81 -39.86 0.05
N ILE A 96 8.25 -40.63 0.97
CA ILE A 96 8.81 -41.92 1.37
C ILE A 96 8.64 -42.80 0.13
N ILE A 97 9.74 -43.08 -0.57
CA ILE A 97 9.77 -44.05 -1.65
C ILE A 97 9.71 -45.43 -0.98
N VAL A 98 8.52 -45.98 -0.84
CA VAL A 98 8.33 -47.36 -0.40
C VAL A 98 8.76 -48.27 -1.55
N VAL A 99 9.95 -48.86 -1.44
CA VAL A 99 10.42 -49.91 -2.35
C VAL A 99 9.60 -51.17 -2.07
N LYS A 100 8.47 -51.33 -2.79
CA LYS A 100 7.72 -52.58 -2.80
C LYS A 100 8.51 -53.62 -3.61
N LYS A 101 9.07 -54.63 -2.93
CA LYS A 101 9.50 -55.89 -3.58
C LYS A 101 8.26 -56.54 -4.22
N LYS A 102 8.25 -56.63 -5.55
CA LYS A 102 7.20 -57.30 -6.33
C LYS A 102 7.34 -58.82 -6.19
N LYS A 103 6.27 -59.50 -5.77
CA LYS A 103 6.00 -60.92 -6.04
C LYS A 103 4.98 -60.96 -7.20
N LYS A 104 5.36 -61.62 -8.31
CA LYS A 104 4.53 -62.01 -9.48
C LYS A 104 3.49 -63.06 -9.04
N THR A 105 2.28 -63.28 -9.57
CA THR A 105 1.55 -63.19 -10.89
C THR A 105 0.09 -63.71 -10.62
N PRO A 106 -0.85 -63.92 -11.57
CA PRO A 106 -1.21 -63.25 -12.83
C PRO A 106 -2.74 -62.91 -12.96
N THR A 107 -3.04 -62.11 -13.99
CA THR A 107 -4.29 -61.84 -14.78
C THR A 107 -5.63 -62.50 -14.45
N GLU A 108 -6.71 -61.72 -14.51
CA GLU A 108 -7.75 -61.87 -15.55
C GLU A 108 -8.56 -60.58 -15.77
N ASP A 109 -9.03 -60.45 -17.00
CA ASP A 109 -9.56 -59.28 -17.68
C ASP A 109 -10.98 -58.92 -17.23
N ASP A 110 -11.32 -57.62 -17.22
CA ASP A 110 -12.63 -57.20 -17.69
C ASP A 110 -12.68 -55.72 -18.09
N SER A 111 -13.57 -55.49 -19.04
CA SER A 111 -13.59 -54.46 -20.07
C SER A 111 -14.42 -53.21 -19.72
N TYR A 112 -14.25 -52.20 -20.59
CA TYR A 112 -15.28 -51.24 -21.07
C TYR A 112 -15.24 -49.74 -20.63
N GLU A 113 -14.68 -48.96 -21.57
CA GLU A 113 -15.09 -47.66 -22.18
C GLU A 113 -15.27 -46.32 -21.40
N SER A 114 -14.37 -45.40 -21.80
CA SER A 114 -14.43 -43.93 -22.00
C SER A 114 -15.56 -43.05 -21.46
N ASP A 115 -15.19 -41.90 -20.87
CA ASP A 115 -15.38 -40.63 -21.59
C ASP A 115 -14.44 -39.51 -21.14
N ALA A 116 -14.09 -38.65 -22.09
CA ALA A 116 -13.03 -37.64 -22.01
C ALA A 116 -13.56 -36.21 -21.75
N THR A 117 -12.62 -35.32 -21.42
CA THR A 117 -12.54 -33.83 -21.56
C THR A 117 -12.18 -33.17 -20.21
N ASP A 118 -10.93 -32.78 -19.96
CA ASP A 118 -10.11 -31.69 -20.53
C ASP A 118 -10.71 -30.28 -20.33
N THR A 119 -10.21 -29.55 -19.31
CA THR A 119 -10.21 -28.08 -19.27
C THR A 119 -9.04 -27.51 -18.45
N SER A 120 -7.90 -27.41 -19.13
CA SER A 120 -7.04 -26.22 -19.28
C SER A 120 -7.34 -24.90 -18.50
N SER A 121 -6.32 -24.45 -17.76
CA SER A 121 -5.70 -23.09 -17.77
C SER A 121 -6.52 -21.79 -17.57
N LYS A 122 -6.15 -20.97 -16.56
CA LYS A 122 -5.86 -19.50 -16.70
C LYS A 122 -5.60 -18.79 -15.37
N SER A 123 -4.36 -18.35 -15.11
CA SER A 123 -4.10 -17.13 -14.32
C SER A 123 -2.69 -16.59 -14.55
N GLN A 124 -2.42 -16.10 -15.76
CA GLN A 124 -1.24 -15.30 -16.08
C GLN A 124 -1.62 -14.15 -17.03
N LYS A 125 -2.25 -13.09 -16.51
CA LYS A 125 -2.51 -11.87 -17.31
C LYS A 125 -2.71 -10.62 -16.47
N LYS A 126 -1.76 -10.28 -15.58
CA LYS A 126 -1.76 -8.96 -14.89
C LYS A 126 -0.43 -8.19 -14.86
N LYS A 127 0.69 -8.75 -15.34
CA LYS A 127 2.02 -8.09 -15.26
C LYS A 127 2.48 -7.34 -16.53
N SER A 128 1.82 -7.47 -17.67
CA SER A 128 2.30 -6.90 -18.94
C SER A 128 1.80 -5.48 -19.25
N VAL A 129 0.75 -5.00 -18.57
CA VAL A 129 0.15 -3.68 -18.85
C VAL A 129 0.94 -2.54 -18.20
N SER A 130 1.53 -2.73 -17.01
CA SER A 130 2.26 -1.67 -16.32
C SER A 130 3.59 -1.30 -16.99
N LYS A 131 4.29 -2.29 -17.58
CA LYS A 131 5.58 -2.05 -18.27
C LYS A 131 5.42 -1.24 -19.56
N LYS A 132 4.28 -1.33 -20.25
CA LYS A 132 4.03 -0.55 -21.48
C LYS A 132 3.78 0.93 -21.17
N LYS A 133 2.97 1.23 -20.14
CA LYS A 133 2.72 2.62 -19.70
C LYS A 133 3.98 3.32 -19.19
N ALA A 134 4.85 2.62 -18.44
CA ALA A 134 6.10 3.20 -17.94
C ALA A 134 7.07 3.59 -19.07
N LYS A 135 7.19 2.76 -20.12
CA LYS A 135 8.05 3.04 -21.29
C LYS A 135 7.56 4.21 -22.13
N GLU A 136 6.24 4.41 -22.22
CA GLU A 136 5.66 5.52 -22.98
C GLU A 136 5.91 6.88 -22.30
N ILE A 137 5.84 6.94 -20.97
CA ILE A 137 6.10 8.16 -20.20
C ILE A 137 7.57 8.59 -20.33
N THR A 138 8.51 7.64 -20.26
CA THR A 138 9.94 7.94 -20.40
C THR A 138 10.30 8.40 -21.81
N ALA A 139 9.64 7.86 -22.84
CA ALA A 139 9.83 8.31 -24.22
C ALA A 139 9.29 9.74 -24.46
N LYS A 140 8.15 10.10 -23.86
CA LYS A 140 7.59 11.47 -23.93
C LYS A 140 8.48 12.49 -23.23
N LEU A 141 9.05 12.15 -22.07
CA LEU A 141 9.99 13.03 -21.35
C LEU A 141 11.29 13.26 -22.13
N LYS A 142 11.86 12.22 -22.74
CA LYS A 142 13.08 12.37 -23.58
C LYS A 142 12.86 13.26 -24.80
N ARG A 143 11.67 13.21 -25.43
CA ARG A 143 11.35 14.07 -26.58
C ARG A 143 11.21 15.55 -26.20
N ARG A 144 10.61 15.86 -25.03
CA ARG A 144 10.54 17.24 -24.53
C ARG A 144 11.92 17.80 -24.20
N ALA A 145 12.76 17.03 -23.51
CA ALA A 145 14.12 17.45 -23.17
C ALA A 145 15.03 17.68 -24.41
N ALA A 146 14.75 17.01 -25.53
CA ALA A 146 15.47 17.24 -26.78
C ALA A 146 14.96 18.46 -27.56
N ALA A 147 13.70 18.85 -27.38
CA ALA A 147 13.12 20.04 -28.01
C ALA A 147 13.55 21.34 -27.32
N GLU A 148 13.85 21.29 -26.02
CA GLU A 148 14.28 22.44 -25.20
C GLU A 148 15.78 22.75 -25.34
N LYS A 149 16.54 21.89 -26.03
CA LYS A 149 17.98 22.06 -26.33
C LYS A 149 18.25 22.54 -27.77
N ARG A 150 17.22 22.94 -28.49
CA ARG A 150 17.30 23.61 -29.81
C ARG A 150 16.85 25.04 -29.66
#